data_AF-A0A6F8TH51-F1
#
_entry.id   AF-A0A6F8TH51-F1
#
_cell.length_a   1.000
_cell.length_b   1.000
_cell.length_c   1.000
_cell.angle_alpha   90.00
_cell.angle_beta   90.00
_cell.angle_gamma   90.00
#
_symmetry.space_group_name_H-M   'P 1'
#
loop_
_entity.id
_entity.type
_entity.pdbx_description
1 polymer ?
#
loop_
_entity_poly.entity_id
_entity_poly.type
_entity_poly.pdbx_seq_one_letter_code
_entity_poly.pdbx_strand_id
1 'polypeptide(L)'
;MRPVINEKNKLPYLERTQKDYFNNQHEYSSTNIITGELLYEDLKIHLLGEPEQRDLIKDYEEKLSQYFFDNEPVSLIPKHDQDVVNIKIGKDKQFPISQLGDGLQQAIILTYEAFTKKMKSIPFYRRT
;
A
#
# COMPACT_ATOMS: atom_id res chain seq x y z
N MET A 1 12.58 -9.61 18.24
CA MET A 1 12.40 -8.28 17.60
C MET A 1 12.31 -7.22 18.70
N ARG A 2 12.89 -6.01 18.51
CA ARG A 2 12.69 -4.90 19.47
C ARG A 2 11.22 -4.42 19.42
N PRO A 3 10.60 -4.07 20.56
CA PRO A 3 9.19 -3.64 20.60
C PRO A 3 8.95 -2.40 19.75
N VAL A 4 7.80 -2.36 19.07
CA VAL A 4 7.39 -1.26 18.16
C VAL A 4 6.21 -0.46 18.73
N ILE A 5 5.68 -0.88 19.87
CA ILE A 5 4.40 -0.39 20.40
C ILE A 5 4.62 0.89 21.20
N ASN A 6 4.04 1.98 20.71
CA ASN A 6 3.81 3.20 21.48
C ASN A 6 2.33 3.55 21.25
N GLU A 7 1.48 3.43 22.27
CA GLU A 7 0.00 3.48 22.17
C GLU A 7 -0.56 4.79 21.56
N LYS A 8 0.29 5.80 21.38
CA LYS A 8 -0.06 7.09 20.77
C LYS A 8 0.30 7.23 19.30
N ASN A 9 1.13 6.35 18.73
CA ASN A 9 1.59 6.49 17.36
C ASN A 9 0.71 5.70 16.39
N LYS A 10 0.13 6.38 15.41
CA LYS A 10 -0.68 5.78 14.34
C LYS A 10 0.16 5.01 13.31
N LEU A 11 1.45 5.33 13.15
CA LEU A 11 2.36 4.72 12.18
C LEU A 11 3.72 4.36 12.80
N PRO A 12 3.76 3.44 13.79
CA PRO A 12 4.98 3.11 14.52
C PRO A 12 6.07 2.47 13.64
N TYR A 13 5.73 1.79 12.55
CA TYR A 13 6.74 1.22 11.65
C TYR A 13 7.44 2.29 10.81
N LEU A 14 6.73 3.36 10.45
CA LEU A 14 7.32 4.51 9.78
C LEU A 14 8.31 5.23 10.71
N GLU A 15 7.88 5.53 11.94
CA GLU A 15 8.74 6.17 12.95
C GLU A 15 10.00 5.34 13.22
N ARG A 16 9.83 4.03 13.38
CA ARG A 16 10.96 3.14 13.62
C ARG A 16 11.92 3.10 12.44
N THR A 17 11.40 3.03 11.21
CA THR A 17 12.23 3.03 10.00
C THR A 17 13.04 4.31 9.88
N GLN A 18 12.42 5.46 10.19
CA GLN A 18 13.11 6.75 10.25
C GLN A 18 14.24 6.72 11.27
N LYS A 19 13.96 6.31 12.51
CA LYS A 19 14.94 6.28 13.60
C LYS A 19 16.08 5.29 13.35
N ASP A 20 15.78 4.11 12.81
CA ASP A 20 16.76 3.03 12.68
C ASP A 20 17.67 3.22 11.46
N TYR A 21 17.18 3.85 10.38
CA TYR A 21 17.89 3.93 9.10
C TYR A 21 18.28 5.34 8.66
N PHE A 22 17.69 6.39 9.24
CA PHE A 22 17.91 7.77 8.81
C PHE A 22 18.23 8.69 9.99
N ASN A 23 19.52 8.79 10.33
CA ASN A 23 20.01 9.58 11.45
C ASN A 23 20.01 11.11 11.18
N ASN A 24 19.96 11.53 9.92
CA ASN A 24 19.99 12.93 9.50
C ASN A 24 18.66 13.35 8.86
N GLN A 25 17.95 14.31 9.46
CA GLN A 25 16.66 14.82 8.97
C GLN A 25 16.74 15.53 7.60
N HIS A 26 17.94 15.84 7.11
CA HIS A 26 18.17 16.44 5.79
C HIS A 26 18.34 15.41 4.66
N GLU A 27 18.47 14.11 4.98
CA GLU A 27 18.67 13.05 3.98
C GLU A 27 17.37 12.39 3.51
N TYR A 28 16.23 12.70 4.15
CA TYR A 28 14.94 12.11 3.79
C TYR A 28 13.80 13.11 3.97
N SER A 29 12.88 13.11 3.01
CA SER A 29 11.53 13.63 3.23
C SER A 29 10.68 12.46 3.74
N SER A 30 9.81 12.68 4.72
CA SER A 30 8.82 11.69 5.18
C SER A 30 7.93 11.17 4.04
N THR A 31 7.93 11.84 2.89
CA THR A 31 7.26 11.43 1.64
C THR A 31 7.95 10.29 0.87
N ASN A 32 9.15 9.90 1.26
CA ASN A 32 9.99 8.95 0.49
C ASN A 32 10.11 7.57 1.14
N ILE A 33 9.57 7.38 2.35
CA ILE A 33 9.56 6.09 3.05
C ILE A 33 8.20 5.46 2.86
N ILE A 34 8.18 4.24 2.34
CA ILE A 34 6.97 3.46 2.06
C ILE A 34 7.03 2.21 2.92
N THR A 35 5.95 1.92 3.64
CA THR A 35 5.83 0.74 4.50
C THR A 35 4.53 -0.01 4.18
N GLY A 36 4.45 -1.28 4.58
CA GLY A 36 3.20 -2.05 4.45
C GLY A 36 2.05 -1.46 5.28
N GLU A 37 2.36 -0.77 6.37
CA GLU A 37 1.38 -0.05 7.19
C GLU A 37 0.77 1.14 6.45
N LEU A 38 1.57 1.88 5.68
CA LEU A 38 1.08 2.95 4.80
C LEU A 38 0.16 2.40 3.71
N LEU A 39 0.51 1.26 3.10
CA LEU A 39 -0.35 0.59 2.11
C LEU A 39 -1.72 0.25 2.71
N TYR A 40 -1.77 -0.28 3.93
CA TYR A 40 -3.03 -0.62 4.61
C TYR A 40 -3.92 0.61 4.82
N GLU A 41 -3.37 1.69 5.37
CA GLU A 41 -4.12 2.93 5.62
C GLU A 41 -4.60 3.57 4.31
N ASP A 42 -3.75 3.60 3.28
CA ASP A 42 -4.13 4.15 1.99
C ASP A 42 -5.25 3.32 1.34
N LEU A 43 -5.15 1.99 1.33
CA LEU A 43 -6.21 1.13 0.79
C LEU A 43 -7.54 1.36 1.53
N LYS A 44 -7.49 1.49 2.85
CA LYS A 44 -8.68 1.77 3.68
C LYS A 44 -9.33 3.10 3.30
N ILE A 45 -8.53 4.16 3.12
CA ILE A 45 -9.02 5.49 2.69
C ILE A 45 -9.65 5.42 1.30
N HIS A 46 -8.98 4.79 0.34
CA HIS A 46 -9.46 4.77 -1.05
C HIS A 46 -10.70 3.92 -1.22
N LEU A 47 -10.76 2.75 -0.57
CA LEU A 47 -11.92 1.84 -0.66
C LEU A 47 -13.18 2.38 0.05
N LEU A 48 -13.01 3.19 1.10
CA LEU A 48 -14.11 3.85 1.81
C LEU A 48 -14.46 5.24 1.26
N GLY A 49 -13.67 5.74 0.31
CA GLY A 49 -13.80 7.06 -0.27
C GLY A 49 -14.77 7.13 -1.46
N GLU A 50 -14.53 8.13 -2.31
CA GLU A 50 -15.31 8.44 -3.51
C GLU A 50 -15.12 7.40 -4.62
N PRO A 51 -16.04 7.31 -5.60
CA PRO A 51 -15.95 6.36 -6.72
C PRO A 51 -14.59 6.37 -7.43
N GLU A 52 -14.01 7.55 -7.70
CA GLU A 52 -12.73 7.69 -8.39
C GLU A 52 -11.57 7.08 -7.58
N GLN A 53 -11.66 7.12 -6.26
CA GLN A 53 -10.67 6.51 -5.38
C GLN A 53 -10.76 4.98 -5.41
N ARG A 54 -11.98 4.43 -5.54
CA ARG A 54 -12.19 2.99 -5.69
C ARG A 54 -11.77 2.50 -7.07
N ASP A 55 -12.03 3.28 -8.10
CA ASP A 55 -11.59 3.00 -9.47
C ASP A 55 -10.06 2.94 -9.56
N LEU A 56 -9.34 3.85 -8.88
CA LEU A 56 -7.87 3.77 -8.76
C LEU A 56 -7.39 2.42 -8.21
N ILE A 57 -8.03 1.91 -7.15
CA ILE A 57 -7.66 0.62 -6.56
C ILE A 57 -7.97 -0.52 -7.52
N LYS A 58 -9.13 -0.48 -8.17
CA LYS A 58 -9.52 -1.48 -9.15
C LYS A 58 -8.56 -1.52 -10.34
N ASP A 59 -8.17 -0.37 -10.88
CA ASP A 59 -7.20 -0.27 -11.97
C ASP A 59 -5.83 -0.86 -11.55
N TYR A 60 -5.42 -0.62 -10.31
CA TYR A 60 -4.20 -1.22 -9.77
C TYR A 60 -4.32 -2.75 -9.62
N GLU A 61 -5.45 -3.26 -9.10
CA GLU A 61 -5.72 -4.69 -9.00
C GLU A 61 -5.70 -5.39 -10.36
N GLU A 62 -6.24 -4.74 -11.41
CA GLU A 62 -6.17 -5.23 -12.79
C GLU A 62 -4.72 -5.31 -13.29
N LYS A 63 -3.87 -4.32 -12.96
CA LYS A 63 -2.44 -4.36 -13.29
C LYS A 63 -1.71 -5.47 -12.52
N LEU A 64 -2.01 -5.66 -11.25
CA LEU A 64 -1.45 -6.76 -10.47
C LEU A 64 -1.82 -8.11 -11.08
N SER A 65 -3.09 -8.29 -11.43
CA SER A 65 -3.60 -9.48 -12.12
C SER A 65 -2.80 -9.78 -13.40
N GLN A 66 -2.60 -8.77 -14.26
CA GLN A 66 -1.87 -8.90 -15.52
C GLN A 66 -0.38 -9.21 -15.34
N TYR A 67 0.28 -8.60 -14.36
CA TYR A 67 1.75 -8.68 -14.23
C TYR A 67 2.23 -9.82 -13.34
N PHE A 68 1.46 -10.22 -12.32
CA PHE A 68 1.95 -11.11 -11.26
C PHE A 68 1.09 -12.37 -11.07
N PHE A 69 -0.12 -12.43 -11.62
CA PHE A 69 -1.08 -13.50 -11.30
C PHE A 69 -1.78 -14.08 -12.54
N ASP A 70 -1.11 -14.11 -13.70
CA ASP A 70 -1.60 -14.79 -14.92
C ASP A 70 -3.02 -14.38 -15.38
N ASN A 71 -3.42 -13.13 -15.12
CA ASN A 71 -4.77 -12.60 -15.36
C ASN A 71 -5.88 -13.21 -14.49
N GLU A 72 -5.53 -13.91 -13.41
CA GLU A 72 -6.50 -14.28 -12.37
C GLU A 72 -7.01 -13.02 -11.65
N PRO A 73 -8.30 -12.91 -11.33
CA PRO A 73 -8.83 -11.73 -10.65
C PRO A 73 -8.18 -11.56 -9.28
N VAL A 74 -7.71 -10.34 -9.00
CA VAL A 74 -7.03 -9.99 -7.75
C VAL A 74 -7.87 -9.00 -6.97
N SER A 75 -7.89 -9.11 -5.65
CA SER A 75 -8.43 -8.07 -4.77
C SER A 75 -7.55 -7.87 -3.55
N LEU A 76 -7.23 -6.61 -3.25
CA LEU A 76 -6.53 -6.18 -2.04
C LEU A 76 -7.53 -5.69 -1.01
N ILE A 77 -7.45 -6.27 0.18
CA ILE A 77 -8.49 -6.13 1.21
C ILE A 77 -7.82 -5.67 2.51
N PRO A 78 -7.97 -4.39 2.91
CA PRO A 78 -7.55 -3.95 4.23
C PRO A 78 -8.48 -4.56 5.28
N LYS A 79 -7.96 -5.52 6.05
CA LYS A 79 -8.76 -6.28 6.99
C LYS A 79 -8.74 -5.65 8.38
N HIS A 80 -9.84 -5.01 8.77
CA HIS A 80 -9.93 -4.21 10.01
C HIS A 80 -9.68 -5.01 11.30
N ASP A 81 -10.02 -6.29 11.34
CA ASP A 81 -9.86 -7.12 12.54
C ASP A 81 -8.43 -7.63 12.75
N GLN A 82 -7.58 -7.51 11.73
CA GLN A 82 -6.21 -8.06 11.76
C GLN A 82 -5.13 -7.01 11.50
N ASP A 83 -5.49 -5.77 11.16
CA ASP A 83 -4.57 -4.69 10.78
C ASP A 83 -3.53 -5.11 9.74
N VAL A 84 -3.97 -5.95 8.79
CA VAL A 84 -3.16 -6.44 7.67
C VAL A 84 -3.92 -6.32 6.36
N VAL A 85 -3.16 -6.25 5.27
CA VAL A 85 -3.70 -6.36 3.92
C VAL A 85 -3.78 -7.84 3.55
N ASN A 86 -4.98 -8.28 3.21
CA ASN A 86 -5.20 -9.57 2.58
C ASN A 86 -5.25 -9.42 1.07
N ILE A 87 -4.88 -10.48 0.37
CA ILE A 87 -5.08 -10.62 -1.06
C ILE A 87 -6.01 -11.80 -1.32
N LYS A 88 -6.90 -11.64 -2.29
CA LYS A 88 -7.66 -12.73 -2.90
C LYS A 88 -7.20 -12.88 -4.34
N ILE A 89 -6.91 -14.09 -4.77
CA ILE A 89 -6.51 -14.42 -6.14
C ILE A 89 -7.49 -15.46 -6.67
N GLY A 90 -8.11 -15.21 -7.81
CA GLY A 90 -9.01 -16.15 -8.43
C GLY A 90 -10.17 -16.58 -7.52
N LYS A 91 -10.37 -17.90 -7.46
CA LYS A 91 -11.40 -18.53 -6.62
C LYS A 91 -10.90 -18.86 -5.20
N ASP A 92 -9.61 -18.72 -4.94
CA ASP A 92 -9.00 -19.13 -3.68
C ASP A 92 -9.45 -18.26 -2.50
N LYS A 93 -9.24 -18.77 -1.29
CA LYS A 93 -9.51 -17.99 -0.07
C LYS A 93 -8.56 -16.81 0.00
N GLN A 94 -9.04 -15.70 0.53
CA GLN A 94 -8.17 -14.57 0.83
C GLN A 94 -7.19 -14.92 1.95
N PHE A 95 -5.97 -14.40 1.88
CA PHE A 95 -4.93 -14.60 2.90
C PHE A 95 -4.04 -13.35 3.00
N PRO A 96 -3.30 -13.15 4.10
CA PRO A 96 -2.41 -11.98 4.26
C PRO A 96 -1.33 -11.91 3.17
N ILE A 97 -1.03 -10.71 2.65
CA ILE A 97 0.02 -10.55 1.62
C ILE A 97 1.40 -11.01 2.09
N SER A 98 1.64 -11.06 3.40
CA SER A 98 2.87 -11.60 3.99
C SER A 98 3.06 -13.10 3.74
N GLN A 99 2.01 -13.82 3.33
CA GLN A 99 2.09 -15.23 2.97
C GLN A 99 2.36 -15.47 1.47
N LEU A 100 2.38 -14.41 0.64
CA LEU A 100 2.81 -14.51 -0.78
C LEU A 100 4.31 -14.79 -0.91
N GLY A 101 5.09 -14.46 0.13
CA GLY A 101 6.54 -14.39 0.12
C GLY A 101 7.05 -12.96 0.01
N ASP A 102 8.19 -12.70 0.65
CA ASP A 102 8.73 -11.34 0.85
C ASP A 102 8.95 -10.59 -0.46
N GLY A 103 9.36 -11.27 -1.53
CA GLY A 103 9.58 -10.65 -2.85
C GLY A 103 8.30 -10.10 -3.47
N LEU A 104 7.22 -10.89 -3.49
CA LEU A 104 5.93 -10.44 -4.02
C LEU A 104 5.29 -9.38 -3.11
N GLN A 105 5.41 -9.52 -1.79
CA GLN A 105 4.96 -8.49 -0.86
C GLN A 105 5.65 -7.14 -1.14
N GLN A 106 6.98 -7.13 -1.30
CA GLN A 106 7.73 -5.93 -1.62
C GLN A 106 7.35 -5.37 -3.00
N ALA A 107 7.18 -6.24 -4.01
CA ALA A 107 6.76 -5.81 -5.35
C ALA A 107 5.40 -5.11 -5.32
N ILE A 108 4.43 -5.63 -4.58
CA ILE A 108 3.11 -5.00 -4.42
C ILE A 108 3.27 -3.62 -3.76
N ILE A 109 3.98 -3.52 -2.64
CA ILE A 109 4.16 -2.24 -1.94
C ILE A 109 4.81 -1.18 -2.84
N LEU A 110 5.88 -1.54 -3.55
CA LEU A 110 6.61 -0.60 -4.41
C LEU A 110 5.83 -0.19 -5.65
N THR A 111 5.16 -1.15 -6.30
CA THR A 111 4.38 -0.88 -7.51
C THR A 111 3.10 -0.11 -7.21
N TYR A 112 2.46 -0.36 -6.06
CA TYR A 112 1.33 0.42 -5.58
C TYR A 112 1.72 1.89 -5.46
N GLU A 113 2.81 2.17 -4.75
CA GLU A 113 3.28 3.54 -4.58
C GLU A 113 3.59 4.21 -5.93
N ALA A 114 4.29 3.51 -6.82
CA ALA A 114 4.62 4.04 -8.14
C ALA A 114 3.35 4.34 -8.96
N PHE A 115 2.34 3.48 -8.86
CA PHE A 115 1.06 3.63 -9.55
C PHE A 115 0.28 4.84 -9.04
N THR A 116 0.11 4.97 -7.72
CA THR A 116 -0.69 6.04 -7.11
C THR A 116 0.00 7.40 -7.18
N LYS A 117 1.34 7.46 -7.04
CA LYS A 117 2.10 8.72 -7.20
C LYS A 117 2.07 9.26 -8.63
N LYS A 118 2.06 8.39 -9.64
CA LYS A 118 1.95 8.81 -11.06
C LYS A 118 0.62 9.52 -11.33
N MET A 119 -0.44 9.20 -10.59
CA MET A 119 -1.75 9.86 -10.74
C MET A 119 -1.80 11.22 -10.02
N LYS A 120 -1.07 11.40 -8.92
CA LYS A 120 -0.98 12.71 -8.21
C LYS A 120 -0.27 13.80 -9.03
N SER A 121 0.51 13.47 -10.05
CA SER A 121 1.30 14.43 -10.84
C SER A 121 0.61 14.99 -12.09
N ILE A 122 -0.71 14.77 -12.29
CA ILE A 122 -1.46 15.42 -13.38
C ILE A 122 -2.31 16.55 -12.78
N PRO A 123 -1.79 17.77 -12.63
CA PRO A 123 -2.63 18.93 -12.32
C PRO A 123 -3.51 19.18 -13.55
N PHE A 124 -4.79 18.85 -13.42
CA PHE A 124 -5.82 19.10 -14.42
C PHE A 124 -6.07 20.62 -14.53
N TYR A 125 -5.22 21.33 -15.27
CA TYR A 125 -5.54 22.68 -15.71
C TYR A 125 -6.54 22.59 -16.86
N ARG A 126 -7.83 22.66 -16.53
CA ARG A 126 -8.88 23.00 -17.50
C ARG A 126 -8.65 24.47 -17.90
N ARG A 127 -8.13 24.70 -19.12
CA ARG A 127 -8.25 26.02 -19.77
C ARG A 127 -9.70 26.21 -20.18
N THR A 128 -10.36 27.17 -19.54
CA THR A 128 -11.56 27.86 -20.06
C THR A 128 -11.19 28.73 -21.24
#